data_AF-A0A915E0Y7-F1
#
_entry.id   AF-A0A915E0Y7-F1
#
_cell.length_a   1.000
_cell.length_b   1.000
_cell.length_c   1.000
_cell.angle_alpha   90.00
_cell.angle_beta   90.00
_cell.angle_gamma   90.00
#
_symmetry.space_group_name_H-M   'P 1'
#
loop_
_entity.id
_entity.type
_entity.pdbx_description
1 polymer ?
#
loop_
_entity_poly.entity_id
_entity_poly.type
_entity_poly.pdbx_seq_one_letter_code
_entity_poly.pdbx_strand_id
1 'polypeptide(L)'
;MANLFEDGEHWELAVEVLKELVPVYESILFDFQQLASLLRKLAELYSKITLNIRLRTTISWLLSTVKMHPPTCPTANSYFEGEFLESMEDCEDTYGNAAGKYIQIIPVMPQPSEVYSRLDKSSHRLARWYYKHHKVVRFEHSRREIRSNTKVMDCHGLQRCHQMWLKRKYISIEKPLPDILKFAQVVNEHEPEVANPVDVAVKNVQEENEKLKENAQLVDTGFKNFLVNLGGCIRGVVQADVGGGIKNYQVGRV
;
A
#
# COMPACT_ATOMS: atom_id res chain seq x y z
N MET A 1 1.01 26.59 -5.68
CA MET A 1 0.73 25.31 -5.01
C MET A 1 0.11 24.29 -5.94
N ALA A 2 -1.03 24.56 -6.59
CA ALA A 2 -1.67 23.62 -7.52
C ALA A 2 -0.74 23.08 -8.63
N ASN A 3 0.09 23.94 -9.23
CA ASN A 3 1.06 23.51 -10.26
C ASN A 3 2.07 22.48 -9.73
N LEU A 4 2.53 22.61 -8.48
CA LEU A 4 3.46 21.64 -7.87
C LEU A 4 2.81 20.26 -7.70
N PHE A 5 1.52 20.22 -7.37
CA PHE A 5 0.77 18.97 -7.30
C PHE A 5 0.54 18.36 -8.68
N GLU A 6 0.33 19.19 -9.70
CA GLU A 6 0.19 18.73 -11.08
C GLU A 6 1.48 18.12 -11.61
N ASP A 7 2.63 18.76 -11.35
CA ASP A 7 3.97 18.29 -11.70
C ASP A 7 4.31 16.97 -10.98
N GLY A 8 3.83 16.82 -9.74
CA GLY A 8 3.95 15.58 -8.96
C GLY A 8 2.90 14.51 -9.27
N GLU A 9 2.07 14.68 -10.29
CA GLU A 9 0.96 13.78 -10.67
C GLU A 9 -0.09 13.54 -9.57
N HIS A 10 -0.18 14.45 -8.60
CA HIS A 10 -1.18 14.47 -7.53
C HIS A 10 -2.38 15.35 -7.89
N TRP A 11 -3.02 15.05 -9.03
CA TRP A 11 -4.12 15.85 -9.58
C TRP A 11 -5.33 15.97 -8.64
N GLU A 12 -5.60 14.98 -7.79
CA GLU A 12 -6.65 15.02 -6.77
C GLU A 12 -6.40 16.16 -5.76
N LEU A 13 -5.16 16.34 -5.31
CA LEU A 13 -4.77 17.44 -4.42
C LEU A 13 -4.80 18.79 -5.15
N ALA A 14 -4.38 18.81 -6.42
CA ALA A 14 -4.48 20.03 -7.25
C ALA A 14 -5.95 20.48 -7.39
N VAL A 15 -6.87 19.55 -7.63
CA VAL A 15 -8.32 19.80 -7.71
C VAL A 15 -8.85 20.32 -6.39
N GLU A 16 -8.48 19.72 -5.26
CA GLU A 16 -8.91 20.17 -3.93
C GLU A 16 -8.50 21.63 -3.68
N VAL A 17 -7.24 21.98 -3.93
CA VAL A 17 -6.76 23.36 -3.74
C VAL A 17 -7.44 24.35 -4.69
N LEU A 18 -7.66 23.98 -5.95
CA LEU A 18 -8.30 24.86 -6.92
C LEU A 18 -9.79 25.06 -6.63
N LYS A 19 -10.48 24.08 -6.05
CA LYS A 19 -11.89 24.21 -5.67
C LYS A 19 -12.13 25.28 -4.61
N GLU A 20 -11.17 25.52 -3.71
CA GLU A 20 -11.27 26.58 -2.70
C GLU A 20 -11.35 27.99 -3.32
N LEU A 21 -10.86 28.16 -4.55
CA LEU A 21 -10.92 29.44 -5.27
C LEU A 21 -12.26 29.68 -5.98
N VAL A 22 -13.07 28.64 -6.20
CA VAL A 22 -14.38 28.75 -6.85
C VAL A 22 -15.29 29.73 -6.11
N PRO A 23 -15.57 29.58 -4.80
CA PRO A 23 -16.44 30.51 -4.08
C PRO A 23 -15.86 31.93 -4.02
N VAL A 24 -14.53 32.08 -4.05
CA VAL A 24 -13.88 33.40 -4.07
C VAL A 24 -14.20 34.15 -5.36
N TYR A 25 -14.07 33.50 -6.52
CA TYR A 25 -14.39 34.14 -7.79
C TYR A 25 -15.90 34.30 -8.03
N GLU A 26 -16.72 33.38 -7.52
CA GLU A 26 -18.17 33.39 -7.75
C GLU A 26 -18.92 34.33 -6.80
N SER A 27 -18.57 34.36 -5.51
CA SER A 27 -19.37 35.03 -4.46
C SER A 27 -18.68 36.23 -3.82
N ILE A 28 -17.35 36.36 -3.90
CA ILE A 28 -16.60 37.45 -3.27
C ILE A 28 -16.17 38.49 -4.30
N LEU A 29 -15.46 38.05 -5.34
CA LEU A 29 -14.87 38.94 -6.35
C LEU A 29 -15.77 39.13 -7.59
N PHE A 30 -16.71 38.21 -7.82
CA PHE A 30 -17.54 38.16 -9.03
C PHE A 30 -16.73 38.22 -10.34
N ASP A 31 -15.51 37.64 -10.33
CA ASP A 31 -14.63 37.55 -11.49
C ASP A 31 -14.93 36.27 -12.29
N PHE A 32 -15.91 36.37 -13.17
CA PHE A 32 -16.36 35.26 -14.00
C PHE A 32 -15.34 34.85 -15.07
N GLN A 33 -14.43 35.74 -15.45
CA GLN A 33 -13.38 35.42 -16.42
C GLN A 33 -12.36 34.47 -15.80
N GLN A 34 -11.92 34.78 -14.58
CA GLN A 34 -11.01 33.91 -13.82
C GLN A 34 -11.70 32.62 -13.41
N LEU A 35 -12.99 32.68 -13.03
CA LEU A 35 -13.79 31.48 -12.76
C LEU A 35 -13.86 30.54 -13.98
N ALA A 36 -14.12 31.08 -15.17
CA ALA A 36 -14.17 30.28 -16.40
C ALA A 36 -12.82 29.62 -16.71
N SER A 37 -11.71 30.35 -16.52
CA SER A 37 -10.36 29.80 -16.67
C SER A 37 -10.10 28.67 -15.66
N LEU A 38 -10.48 28.87 -14.40
CA LEU A 38 -10.33 27.89 -13.33
C LEU A 38 -11.13 26.61 -13.58
N LEU A 39 -12.39 26.73 -14.02
CA LEU A 39 -13.24 25.58 -14.34
C LEU A 39 -12.68 24.76 -15.51
N ARG A 40 -12.09 25.41 -16.52
CA ARG A 40 -11.38 24.70 -17.60
C ARG A 40 -10.17 23.93 -17.05
N LYS A 41 -9.41 24.53 -16.14
CA LYS A 41 -8.27 23.86 -15.51
C LYS A 41 -8.70 22.66 -14.67
N LEU A 42 -9.81 22.77 -13.92
CA LEU A 42 -10.40 21.65 -13.19
C LEU A 42 -10.82 20.51 -14.13
N ALA A 43 -11.47 20.83 -15.25
CA ALA A 43 -11.86 19.84 -16.25
C ALA A 43 -10.64 19.10 -16.85
N GLU A 44 -9.55 19.81 -17.12
CA GLU A 44 -8.28 19.22 -17.56
C GLU A 44 -7.74 18.23 -16.51
N LEU A 45 -7.72 18.61 -15.23
CA LEU A 45 -7.23 17.77 -14.14
C LEU A 45 -8.08 16.50 -13.96
N TYR A 46 -9.41 16.58 -14.04
CA TYR A 46 -10.27 15.40 -14.00
C TYR A 46 -10.03 14.46 -15.19
N SER A 47 -9.76 15.02 -16.36
CA SER A 47 -9.39 14.24 -17.54
C SER A 47 -8.07 13.50 -17.31
N LYS A 48 -7.07 14.16 -16.71
CA LYS A 48 -5.81 13.50 -16.31
C LYS A 48 -6.04 12.36 -15.32
N ILE A 49 -6.85 12.55 -14.28
CA ILE A 49 -7.18 11.52 -13.28
C ILE A 49 -7.74 10.24 -13.92
N THR A 50 -8.54 10.38 -14.98
CA THR A 50 -9.26 9.27 -15.61
C THR A 50 -8.52 8.63 -16.78
N LEU A 51 -7.63 9.37 -17.45
CA LEU A 51 -6.98 8.93 -18.70
C LEU A 51 -5.48 8.69 -18.56
N ASN A 52 -4.80 9.29 -17.58
CA ASN A 52 -3.35 9.22 -17.48
C ASN A 52 -2.92 8.20 -16.42
N ILE A 53 -2.09 7.25 -16.83
CA ILE A 53 -1.45 6.30 -15.91
C ILE A 53 -0.32 7.02 -15.19
N ARG A 54 -0.35 6.91 -13.86
CA ARG A 54 0.75 7.32 -13.00
C ARG A 54 1.79 6.21 -12.95
N LEU A 55 3.06 6.57 -13.07
CA LEU A 55 4.11 5.61 -12.75
C LEU A 55 4.03 5.32 -11.25
N ARG A 56 4.20 4.05 -10.87
CA ARG A 56 4.10 3.63 -9.47
C ARG A 56 5.09 4.45 -8.66
N THR A 57 4.61 5.43 -7.91
CA THR A 57 5.40 6.11 -6.90
C THR A 57 5.72 5.08 -5.83
N THR A 58 7.00 4.86 -5.61
CA THR A 58 7.54 3.95 -4.60
C THR A 58 7.24 4.52 -3.21
N ILE A 59 5.96 4.51 -2.79
CA ILE A 59 5.57 4.78 -1.39
C ILE A 59 5.82 3.54 -0.53
N SER A 60 6.06 2.40 -1.18
CA SER A 60 6.67 1.23 -0.55
C SER A 60 8.03 1.64 0.02
N TRP A 61 8.37 1.15 1.21
CA TRP A 61 9.65 1.37 1.91
C TRP A 61 9.80 2.82 2.37
N LEU A 62 9.53 3.20 3.61
CA LEU A 62 10.09 2.66 4.83
C LEU A 62 9.24 3.23 5.96
N LEU A 63 8.66 2.37 6.81
CA LEU A 63 8.54 2.79 8.19
C LEU A 63 9.78 2.26 8.91
N SER A 64 10.73 3.15 9.19
CA SER A 64 11.74 2.91 10.21
C SER A 64 11.02 3.04 11.55
N THR A 65 10.68 1.92 12.18
CA THR A 65 10.47 1.96 13.63
C THR A 65 11.84 2.14 14.25
N VAL A 66 12.25 3.39 14.47
CA VAL A 66 13.36 3.67 15.39
C VAL A 66 12.80 3.46 16.79
N LYS A 67 12.82 2.21 17.29
CA LYS A 67 12.59 1.96 18.71
C LYS A 67 13.86 2.40 19.45
N MET A 68 13.90 3.68 19.83
CA MET A 68 14.85 4.15 20.83
C MET A 68 14.33 3.75 22.20
N HIS A 69 14.99 2.81 22.88
CA HIS A 69 14.77 2.59 24.31
C HIS A 69 15.43 3.79 25.05
N PRO A 70 14.70 4.65 25.78
CA PRO A 70 15.17 6.00 26.09
C PRO A 70 15.98 6.06 27.43
N PRO A 71 16.65 7.20 27.79
CA PRO A 71 16.21 8.55 27.44
C PRO A 71 17.31 9.57 27.17
N THR A 72 17.66 9.78 25.92
CA THR A 72 17.93 11.14 25.44
C THR A 72 17.65 11.17 23.95
N CYS A 73 16.64 11.94 23.56
CA CYS A 73 16.45 12.33 22.17
C CYS A 73 17.74 13.03 21.74
N PRO A 74 18.42 12.60 20.65
CA PRO A 74 19.63 13.27 20.24
C PRO A 74 19.28 14.70 19.81
N THR A 75 19.91 15.69 20.46
CA THR A 75 19.91 17.08 20.00
C THR A 75 20.27 17.15 18.52
N ALA A 76 19.66 18.10 17.81
CA ALA A 76 19.42 18.16 16.37
C ALA A 76 20.61 18.03 15.38
N ASN A 77 21.81 17.62 15.78
CA ASN A 77 22.99 17.49 14.91
C ASN A 77 23.87 16.24 15.17
N SER A 78 23.44 15.26 15.97
CA SER A 78 24.21 14.01 16.12
C SER A 78 23.79 12.96 15.10
N TYR A 79 24.73 12.46 14.31
CA TYR A 79 24.56 11.24 13.51
C TYR A 79 24.11 10.08 14.43
N PHE A 80 23.18 9.26 13.96
CA PHE A 80 22.76 8.08 14.71
C PHE A 80 23.91 7.06 14.73
N GLU A 81 24.62 6.97 15.84
CA GLU A 81 25.54 5.87 16.14
C GLU A 81 24.74 4.75 16.83
N GLY A 82 24.17 3.86 16.03
CA GLY A 82 23.49 2.69 16.53
C GLY A 82 23.46 1.57 15.50
N GLU A 83 23.07 0.39 15.96
CA GLU A 83 23.15 -0.84 15.18
C GLU A 83 21.93 -0.99 14.26
N PHE A 84 22.18 -1.44 13.03
CA PHE A 84 21.11 -1.76 12.08
C PHE A 84 20.62 -3.19 12.32
N LEU A 85 19.31 -3.34 12.50
CA LEU A 85 18.66 -4.63 12.67
C LEU A 85 18.11 -5.12 11.34
N GLU A 86 18.71 -6.20 10.83
CA GLU A 86 18.28 -6.87 9.59
C GLU A 86 17.06 -7.77 9.80
N SER A 87 16.78 -8.17 11.05
CA SER A 87 15.65 -9.04 11.36
C SER A 87 14.31 -8.32 11.16
N MET A 88 13.31 -9.05 10.69
CA MET A 88 11.90 -8.63 10.64
C MET A 88 11.11 -9.09 11.88
N GLU A 89 11.79 -9.71 12.84
CA GLU A 89 11.22 -10.09 14.13
C GLU A 89 10.97 -8.85 14.99
N ASP A 90 10.08 -8.97 15.97
CA ASP A 90 9.85 -7.85 16.89
C ASP A 90 11.15 -7.64 17.68
N CYS A 91 11.62 -6.38 17.81
CA CYS A 91 12.87 -6.10 18.53
C CYS A 91 12.89 -6.71 19.95
N GLU A 92 11.73 -6.78 20.59
CA GLU A 92 11.54 -7.40 21.91
C GLU A 92 11.80 -8.91 21.91
N ASP A 93 11.43 -9.62 20.83
CA ASP A 93 11.65 -11.06 20.67
C ASP A 93 13.14 -11.37 20.47
N THR A 94 13.87 -10.52 19.73
CA THR A 94 15.26 -10.80 19.32
C THR A 94 16.31 -10.30 20.32
N TYR A 95 16.09 -9.15 20.98
CA TYR A 95 17.10 -8.51 21.84
C TYR A 95 16.64 -8.24 23.29
N GLY A 96 15.39 -8.55 23.63
CA GLY A 96 14.85 -8.27 24.97
C GLY A 96 15.00 -6.80 25.37
N ASN A 97 15.26 -6.55 26.66
CA ASN A 97 15.49 -5.19 27.21
C ASN A 97 16.97 -4.74 27.13
N ALA A 98 17.76 -5.25 26.17
CA ALA A 98 19.15 -4.84 26.04
C ALA A 98 19.26 -3.33 25.77
N ALA A 99 20.09 -2.63 26.57
CA ALA A 99 20.30 -1.21 26.42
C ALA A 99 21.14 -0.91 25.17
N GLY A 100 20.58 -0.16 24.22
CA GLY A 100 21.26 0.19 22.98
C GLY A 100 20.42 1.08 22.08
N LYS A 101 21.06 1.60 21.01
CA LYS A 101 20.40 2.33 19.94
C LYS A 101 20.29 1.41 18.72
N TYR A 102 19.07 1.09 18.33
CA TYR A 102 18.80 0.20 17.20
C TYR A 102 17.92 0.89 16.16
N ILE A 103 18.22 0.66 14.88
CA ILE A 103 17.33 1.02 13.77
C ILE A 103 16.84 -0.27 13.12
N GLN A 104 15.53 -0.39 13.02
CA GLN A 104 14.89 -1.46 12.26
C GLN A 104 14.12 -0.86 11.08
N ILE A 105 14.35 -1.41 9.90
CA ILE A 105 13.68 -0.98 8.67
C ILE A 105 12.77 -2.10 8.20
N ILE A 106 11.46 -1.91 8.36
CA ILE A 106 10.46 -2.91 7.97
C ILE A 106 9.68 -2.40 6.76
N PRO A 107 9.53 -3.22 5.72
CA PRO A 107 8.67 -2.90 4.60
C PRO A 107 7.20 -2.94 5.01
N VAL A 108 6.47 -1.88 4.72
CA VAL A 108 5.04 -1.79 5.00
C VAL A 108 4.24 -1.57 3.72
N MET A 109 3.01 -2.08 3.71
CA MET A 109 2.04 -1.92 2.65
C MET A 109 0.95 -0.94 3.11
N PRO A 110 0.57 0.06 2.30
CA PRO A 110 -0.50 0.97 2.66
C PRO A 110 -1.83 0.23 2.77
N GLN A 111 -2.60 0.56 3.80
CA GLN A 111 -3.97 0.11 3.94
C GLN A 111 -4.90 1.16 3.32
N PRO A 112 -5.81 0.75 2.42
CA PRO A 112 -6.70 1.68 1.75
C PRO A 112 -7.55 2.50 2.72
N SER A 113 -7.75 3.78 2.43
CA SER A 113 -8.60 4.67 3.24
C SER A 113 -10.09 4.38 3.03
N GLU A 114 -10.95 4.95 3.87
CA GLU A 114 -12.41 4.85 3.71
C GLU A 114 -12.89 5.39 2.34
N VAL A 115 -12.19 6.37 1.79
CA VAL A 115 -12.46 6.92 0.45
C VAL A 115 -12.30 5.84 -0.62
N TYR A 116 -11.28 4.99 -0.49
CA TYR A 116 -11.10 3.84 -1.38
C TYR A 116 -12.29 2.88 -1.31
N SER A 117 -12.82 2.58 -0.12
CA SER A 117 -13.98 1.69 0.04
C SER A 117 -15.22 2.17 -0.74
N ARG A 118 -15.40 3.49 -0.86
CA ARG A 118 -16.47 4.10 -1.67
C ARG A 118 -16.21 3.98 -3.18
N LEU A 119 -14.93 4.00 -3.58
CA LEU A 119 -14.49 3.90 -4.97
C LEU A 119 -14.24 2.47 -5.45
N ASP A 120 -14.21 1.49 -4.55
CA ASP A 120 -13.82 0.12 -4.88
C ASP A 120 -14.73 -0.53 -5.94
N LYS A 121 -16.00 -0.12 -5.97
CA LYS A 121 -16.97 -0.58 -6.98
C LYS A 121 -17.02 0.30 -8.23
N SER A 122 -16.28 1.41 -8.28
CA SER A 122 -16.30 2.34 -9.43
C SER A 122 -15.59 1.76 -10.66
N SER A 123 -16.03 2.09 -11.87
CA SER A 123 -15.31 1.71 -13.10
C SER A 123 -14.01 2.49 -13.33
N HIS A 124 -13.77 3.55 -12.55
CA HIS A 124 -12.62 4.44 -12.67
C HIS A 124 -11.37 3.87 -11.97
N ARG A 125 -10.74 2.88 -12.61
CA ARG A 125 -9.58 2.17 -12.08
C ARG A 125 -8.43 3.10 -11.64
N LEU A 126 -8.09 4.12 -12.43
CA LEU A 126 -6.94 4.99 -12.14
C LEU A 126 -7.16 5.85 -10.88
N ALA A 127 -8.37 6.36 -10.69
CA ALA A 127 -8.75 7.04 -9.45
C ALA A 127 -8.71 6.07 -8.27
N ARG A 128 -9.24 4.86 -8.43
CA ARG A 128 -9.23 3.83 -7.40
C ARG A 128 -7.79 3.46 -6.99
N TRP A 129 -6.90 3.32 -7.96
CA TRP A 129 -5.48 3.06 -7.73
C TRP A 129 -4.83 4.17 -6.88
N TYR A 130 -5.14 5.44 -7.18
CA TYR A 130 -4.62 6.57 -6.41
C TYR A 130 -5.01 6.46 -4.92
N TYR A 131 -6.30 6.34 -4.61
CA TYR A 131 -6.79 6.26 -3.21
C TYR A 131 -6.43 4.94 -2.50
N LYS A 132 -6.02 3.90 -3.23
CA LYS A 132 -5.46 2.66 -2.65
C LYS A 132 -4.09 2.89 -2.02
N HIS A 133 -3.31 3.82 -2.57
CA HIS A 133 -1.89 4.00 -2.24
C HIS A 133 -1.54 5.41 -1.72
N HIS A 134 -2.41 6.39 -1.93
CA HIS A 134 -2.25 7.78 -1.50
C HIS A 134 -3.36 8.14 -0.53
N LYS A 135 -3.11 9.18 0.25
CA LYS A 135 -3.98 9.60 1.36
C LYS A 135 -4.19 8.50 2.38
N VAL A 136 -3.13 7.74 2.65
CA VAL A 136 -3.14 6.60 3.56
C VAL A 136 -2.49 6.95 4.88
N VAL A 137 -3.14 6.56 5.96
CA VAL A 137 -2.69 6.78 7.36
C VAL A 137 -2.40 5.47 8.08
N ARG A 138 -2.85 4.35 7.53
CA ARG A 138 -2.67 3.00 8.09
C ARG A 138 -1.79 2.18 7.17
N PHE A 139 -0.92 1.38 7.77
CA PHE A 139 -0.04 0.48 7.04
C PHE A 139 0.00 -0.89 7.71
N GLU A 140 0.25 -1.91 6.91
CA GLU A 140 0.37 -3.31 7.30
C GLU A 140 1.77 -3.80 6.99
N HIS A 141 2.40 -4.47 7.95
CA HIS A 141 3.53 -5.34 7.68
C HIS A 141 3.12 -6.78 7.99
N SER A 142 3.39 -7.69 7.06
CA SER A 142 3.08 -9.12 7.19
C SER A 142 4.39 -9.91 7.27
N ARG A 143 4.52 -10.80 8.26
CA ARG A 143 5.61 -11.78 8.35
C ARG A 143 5.09 -13.21 8.35
N ARG A 144 5.89 -14.13 7.80
CA ARG A 144 5.58 -15.56 7.80
C ARG A 144 5.96 -16.18 9.13
N GLU A 145 5.11 -17.09 9.61
CA GLU A 145 5.38 -17.91 10.78
C GLU A 145 5.13 -19.37 10.42
N ILE A 146 6.08 -20.25 10.76
CA ILE A 146 5.94 -21.69 10.56
C ILE A 146 5.53 -22.29 11.90
N ARG A 147 4.37 -22.95 11.94
CA ARG A 147 3.87 -23.59 13.15
C ARG A 147 3.91 -25.11 13.03
N SER A 148 4.79 -25.72 13.80
CA SER A 148 5.07 -27.17 13.76
C SER A 148 4.03 -28.04 14.48
N ASN A 149 3.16 -27.45 15.30
CA ASN A 149 2.23 -28.19 16.18
C ASN A 149 0.77 -28.00 15.75
N THR A 150 0.46 -28.18 14.46
CA THR A 150 -0.92 -28.05 13.96
C THR A 150 -1.47 -29.40 13.52
N LYS A 151 -2.79 -29.62 13.64
CA LYS A 151 -3.47 -30.85 13.21
C LYS A 151 -3.25 -31.19 11.73
N VAL A 152 -2.81 -30.20 10.94
CA VAL A 152 -2.50 -30.36 9.51
C VAL A 152 -1.20 -31.11 9.31
N MET A 153 -0.28 -31.15 10.29
CA MET A 153 1.01 -31.85 10.17
C MET A 153 0.87 -33.37 10.02
N ASP A 154 -0.28 -33.93 10.41
CA ASP A 154 -0.55 -35.36 10.38
C ASP A 154 -1.06 -35.85 9.01
N CYS A 155 -1.37 -34.95 8.05
CA CYS A 155 -1.87 -35.36 6.75
C CYS A 155 -0.76 -35.78 5.77
N HIS A 156 -1.06 -36.65 4.81
CA HIS A 156 -0.09 -37.00 3.76
C HIS A 156 -0.09 -35.95 2.64
N GLY A 157 1.09 -35.65 2.10
CA GLY A 157 1.24 -34.74 0.94
C GLY A 157 1.30 -33.25 1.26
N LEU A 158 1.68 -32.84 2.48
CA LEU A 158 1.83 -31.40 2.79
C LEU A 158 2.90 -30.75 1.92
N GLN A 159 2.46 -29.71 1.21
CA GLN A 159 3.31 -28.64 0.72
C GLN A 159 3.61 -27.59 1.80
N ARG A 160 4.71 -26.85 1.65
CA ARG A 160 5.16 -25.79 2.59
C ARG A 160 4.09 -24.72 2.87
N CYS A 161 3.18 -24.48 1.93
CA CYS A 161 2.07 -23.53 2.11
C CYS A 161 1.07 -23.96 3.20
N HIS A 162 0.92 -25.26 3.49
CA HIS A 162 0.02 -25.76 4.53
C HIS A 162 0.49 -25.43 5.96
N GLN A 163 1.75 -25.00 6.12
CA GLN A 163 2.34 -24.60 7.40
C GLN A 163 2.55 -23.09 7.49
N MET A 164 2.20 -22.34 6.43
CA MET A 164 2.49 -20.92 6.33
C MET A 164 1.39 -20.09 6.98
N TRP A 165 1.64 -19.66 8.21
CA TRP A 165 0.84 -18.65 8.89
C TRP A 165 1.40 -17.26 8.55
N LEU A 166 0.54 -16.24 8.64
CA LEU A 166 0.98 -14.84 8.55
C LEU A 166 0.62 -14.10 9.83
N LYS A 167 1.61 -13.48 10.48
CA LYS A 167 1.40 -12.48 11.53
C LYS A 167 1.40 -11.10 10.86
N ARG A 168 0.28 -10.38 10.95
CA ARG A 168 0.09 -9.04 10.41
C ARG A 168 0.14 -8.03 11.54
N LYS A 169 0.94 -6.99 11.39
CA LYS A 169 1.00 -5.87 12.33
C LYS A 169 0.53 -4.62 11.60
N TYR A 170 -0.32 -3.85 12.29
CA TYR A 170 -0.84 -2.61 11.76
C TYR A 170 -0.31 -1.43 12.55
N ILE A 171 0.01 -0.36 11.83
CA ILE A 171 0.51 0.89 12.37
C ILE A 171 -0.30 2.06 11.83
N SER A 172 -0.32 3.17 12.55
CA SER A 172 -0.95 4.40 12.10
C SER A 172 -0.09 5.63 12.34
N ILE A 173 -0.14 6.54 11.39
CA ILE A 173 0.50 7.86 11.46
C ILE A 173 -0.56 8.95 11.61
N GLU A 174 -0.16 10.14 12.05
CA GLU A 174 -1.09 11.25 12.31
C GLU A 174 -1.71 11.82 11.02
N LYS A 175 -0.86 12.08 10.01
CA LYS A 175 -1.24 12.74 8.77
C LYS A 175 -1.06 11.81 7.57
N PRO A 176 -1.97 11.86 6.59
CA PRO A 176 -1.90 11.00 5.42
C PRO A 176 -0.67 11.29 4.56
N LEU A 177 -0.04 10.24 4.04
CA LEU A 177 1.01 10.39 3.02
C LEU A 177 0.40 10.40 1.60
N PRO A 178 0.99 11.16 0.65
CA PRO A 178 2.14 12.06 0.82
C PRO A 178 1.76 13.35 1.58
N ASP A 179 2.66 13.81 2.45
CA ASP A 179 2.58 15.10 3.14
C ASP A 179 3.82 15.96 2.76
N ILE A 180 4.05 17.09 3.43
CA ILE A 180 5.26 17.94 3.29
C ILE A 180 6.53 17.09 3.47
N LEU A 181 6.50 16.13 4.39
CA LEU A 181 7.57 15.16 4.61
C LEU A 181 7.22 13.80 3.97
N LYS A 182 8.26 13.09 3.53
CA LYS A 182 8.14 11.73 2.98
C LYS A 182 8.01 10.64 4.07
N PHE A 183 8.15 11.03 5.33
CA PHE A 183 8.07 10.17 6.49
C PHE A 183 7.21 10.82 7.55
N ALA A 184 6.60 10.00 8.40
CA ALA A 184 5.79 10.43 9.52
C ALA A 184 6.06 9.53 10.73
N GLN A 185 5.89 10.09 11.93
CA GLN A 185 6.00 9.33 13.16
C GLN A 185 4.80 8.38 13.32
N VAL A 186 5.05 7.17 13.81
CA VAL A 186 3.99 6.26 14.24
C VAL A 186 3.36 6.80 15.51
N VAL A 187 2.04 6.97 15.47
CA VAL A 187 1.25 7.42 16.62
C VAL A 187 0.55 6.24 17.29
N ASN A 188 0.28 5.16 16.54
CA ASN A 188 -0.42 3.99 17.07
C ASN A 188 0.13 2.68 16.48
N GLU A 189 0.30 1.67 17.33
CA GLU A 189 0.55 0.28 16.96
C GLU A 189 -0.65 -0.55 17.40
N HIS A 190 -1.25 -1.31 16.49
CA HIS A 190 -2.44 -2.10 16.76
C HIS A 190 -2.07 -3.55 17.11
N GLU A 191 -3.01 -4.25 17.73
CA GLU A 191 -2.86 -5.67 18.05
C GLU A 191 -2.61 -6.51 16.78
N PRO A 192 -1.63 -7.42 16.77
CA PRO A 192 -1.31 -8.19 15.59
C PRO A 192 -2.39 -9.25 15.30
N GLU A 193 -2.71 -9.42 14.02
CA GLU A 193 -3.61 -10.47 13.54
C GLU A 193 -2.83 -11.68 13.05
N VAL A 194 -3.36 -12.88 13.29
CA VAL A 194 -2.76 -14.13 12.82
C VAL A 194 -3.69 -14.77 11.80
N ALA A 195 -3.23 -14.86 10.55
CA ALA A 195 -3.94 -15.55 9.47
C ALA A 195 -3.42 -16.98 9.32
N ASN A 196 -4.35 -17.93 9.27
CA ASN A 196 -4.02 -19.34 9.09
C ASN A 196 -3.72 -19.65 7.60
N PRO A 197 -3.13 -20.83 7.28
CA PRO A 197 -2.78 -21.19 5.91
C PRO A 197 -3.94 -21.11 4.89
N VAL A 198 -5.17 -21.38 5.31
CA VAL A 198 -6.36 -21.31 4.45
C VAL A 198 -6.73 -19.86 4.16
N ASP A 199 -6.75 -19.00 5.18
CA ASP A 199 -7.02 -17.56 4.99
C ASP A 199 -5.98 -16.92 4.08
N VAL A 200 -4.72 -17.34 4.24
CA VAL A 200 -3.60 -16.91 3.40
C VAL A 200 -3.81 -17.37 1.95
N ALA A 201 -4.20 -18.62 1.74
CA ALA A 201 -4.52 -19.14 0.41
C ALA A 201 -5.67 -18.37 -0.26
N VAL A 202 -6.77 -18.13 0.47
CA VAL A 202 -7.93 -17.38 -0.03
C VAL A 202 -7.53 -15.97 -0.42
N LYS A 203 -6.81 -15.25 0.45
CA LYS A 203 -6.36 -13.87 0.17
C LYS A 203 -5.44 -13.84 -1.06
N ASN A 204 -4.48 -14.75 -1.16
CA ASN A 204 -3.58 -14.82 -2.31
C ASN A 204 -4.34 -15.06 -3.63
N VAL A 205 -5.33 -15.94 -3.63
CA VAL A 205 -6.15 -16.22 -4.82
C VAL A 205 -7.01 -15.00 -5.19
N GLN A 206 -7.59 -14.32 -4.19
CA GLN A 206 -8.37 -13.10 -4.42
C GLN A 206 -7.50 -11.98 -5.01
N GLU A 207 -6.32 -11.74 -4.45
CA GLU A 207 -5.38 -10.72 -4.93
C GLU A 207 -4.91 -10.97 -6.37
N GLU A 208 -4.57 -12.22 -6.71
CA GLU A 208 -4.18 -12.56 -8.10
C GLU A 208 -5.36 -12.43 -9.07
N ASN A 209 -6.58 -12.78 -8.66
CA ASN A 209 -7.79 -12.57 -9.47
C ASN A 209 -8.09 -11.08 -9.69
N GLU A 210 -7.97 -10.26 -8.65
CA GLU A 210 -8.14 -8.81 -8.76
C GLU A 210 -7.10 -8.21 -9.70
N LYS A 211 -5.84 -8.61 -9.58
CA LYS A 211 -4.75 -8.18 -10.44
C LYS A 211 -4.97 -8.56 -11.91
N LEU A 212 -5.47 -9.77 -12.18
CA LEU A 212 -5.86 -10.19 -13.53
C LEU A 212 -6.98 -9.31 -14.08
N LYS A 213 -8.05 -9.09 -13.30
CA LYS A 213 -9.19 -8.26 -13.68
C LYS A 213 -8.75 -6.82 -13.96
N GLU A 214 -7.91 -6.26 -13.11
CA GLU A 214 -7.36 -4.90 -13.27
C GLU A 214 -6.52 -4.76 -14.55
N ASN A 215 -5.65 -5.73 -14.83
CA ASN A 215 -4.83 -5.72 -16.03
C ASN A 215 -5.68 -5.88 -17.31
N ALA A 216 -6.72 -6.71 -17.28
CA ALA A 216 -7.66 -6.84 -18.39
C ALA A 216 -8.38 -5.52 -18.67
N GLN A 217 -8.93 -4.87 -17.64
CA GLN A 217 -9.60 -3.58 -17.77
C GLN A 217 -8.70 -2.48 -18.37
N LEU A 218 -7.40 -2.48 -18.02
CA LEU A 218 -6.45 -1.55 -18.62
C LEU A 218 -6.25 -1.79 -20.12
N VAL A 219 -6.15 -3.04 -20.52
CA VAL A 219 -5.99 -3.37 -21.95
C VAL A 219 -7.25 -2.96 -22.72
N ASP A 220 -8.43 -3.24 -22.17
CA ASP A 220 -9.73 -2.89 -22.78
C ASP A 220 -9.93 -1.37 -22.91
N THR A 221 -9.43 -0.60 -21.95
CA THR A 221 -9.47 0.87 -21.96
C THR A 221 -8.41 1.53 -22.85
N GLY A 222 -7.62 0.73 -23.58
CA GLY A 222 -6.68 1.20 -24.60
C GLY A 222 -5.21 1.23 -24.17
N PHE A 223 -4.87 0.83 -22.94
CA PHE A 223 -3.49 0.79 -22.45
C PHE A 223 -2.76 -0.48 -22.90
N LYS A 224 -2.46 -0.56 -24.20
CA LYS A 224 -1.84 -1.74 -24.84
C LYS A 224 -0.52 -2.21 -24.22
N ASN A 225 0.23 -1.32 -23.57
CA ASN A 225 1.46 -1.68 -22.85
C ASN A 225 1.22 -2.71 -21.72
N PHE A 226 0.00 -2.79 -21.20
CA PHE A 226 -0.39 -3.78 -20.19
C PHE A 226 -0.72 -5.14 -20.77
N LEU A 227 -0.77 -5.30 -22.10
CA LEU A 227 -1.01 -6.60 -22.73
C LEU A 227 0.09 -7.61 -22.34
N VAL A 228 1.35 -7.15 -22.27
CA VAL A 228 2.48 -7.98 -21.84
C VAL A 228 2.32 -8.38 -20.37
N ASN A 229 1.92 -7.45 -19.50
CA ASN A 229 1.68 -7.71 -18.07
C ASN A 229 0.52 -8.70 -17.88
N LEU A 230 -0.58 -8.52 -18.61
CA LEU A 230 -1.73 -9.41 -18.60
C LEU A 230 -1.34 -10.82 -19.07
N GLY A 231 -0.64 -10.91 -20.20
CA GLY A 231 -0.14 -12.19 -20.71
C GLY A 231 0.81 -12.88 -19.72
N GLY A 232 1.67 -12.11 -19.03
CA GLY A 232 2.51 -12.61 -17.95
C GLY A 232 1.71 -13.15 -16.76
N CYS A 233 0.68 -12.44 -16.31
CA CYS A 233 -0.19 -12.87 -15.22
C CYS A 233 -0.95 -14.16 -15.60
N ILE A 234 -1.54 -14.21 -16.81
CA ILE A 234 -2.26 -15.39 -17.30
C ILE A 234 -1.33 -16.60 -17.36
N ARG A 235 -0.13 -16.45 -17.93
CA ARG A 235 0.88 -17.52 -17.96
C ARG A 235 1.25 -17.97 -16.54
N GLY A 236 1.51 -17.05 -15.63
CA GLY A 236 1.88 -17.38 -14.25
C GLY A 236 0.81 -18.17 -13.48
N VAL A 237 -0.48 -17.93 -13.78
CA VAL A 237 -1.59 -18.66 -13.15
C VAL A 237 -1.84 -20.01 -13.83
N VAL A 238 -1.80 -20.08 -15.15
CA VAL A 238 -2.10 -21.31 -15.93
C VAL A 238 -0.91 -22.29 -15.93
N GLN A 239 0.32 -21.77 -16.00
CA GLN A 239 1.58 -22.49 -16.08
C GLN A 239 2.45 -22.17 -14.87
N ALA A 240 1.96 -22.53 -13.68
CA ALA A 240 2.62 -22.23 -12.41
C ALA A 240 3.79 -23.20 -12.10
N ASP A 241 4.76 -23.29 -13.00
CA ASP A 241 5.83 -24.31 -12.96
C ASP A 241 6.80 -24.15 -11.77
N VAL A 242 6.96 -22.92 -11.26
CA VAL A 242 7.83 -22.62 -10.11
C VAL A 242 7.05 -22.61 -8.80
N GLY A 243 5.88 -21.96 -8.79
CA GLY A 243 5.09 -21.74 -7.58
C GLY A 243 4.10 -22.84 -7.24
N GLY A 244 3.97 -23.89 -8.06
CA GLY A 244 3.03 -25.02 -7.93
C GLY A 244 1.55 -24.68 -8.15
N GLY A 245 1.20 -23.38 -8.16
CA GLY A 245 -0.13 -22.86 -8.49
C GLY A 245 -1.22 -23.30 -7.51
N ILE A 246 -2.46 -23.34 -8.00
CA ILE A 246 -3.64 -23.65 -7.17
C ILE A 246 -3.60 -25.09 -6.61
N LYS A 247 -2.87 -26.00 -7.27
CA LYS A 247 -2.68 -27.38 -6.81
C LYS A 247 -2.07 -27.45 -5.42
N ASN A 248 -1.24 -26.47 -5.04
CA ASN A 248 -0.65 -26.40 -3.71
C ASN A 248 -1.68 -26.19 -2.59
N TYR A 249 -2.85 -25.66 -2.90
CA TYR A 249 -3.94 -25.47 -1.95
C TYR A 249 -4.91 -26.65 -1.89
N GLN A 250 -4.76 -27.63 -2.78
CA GLN A 250 -5.61 -28.82 -2.82
C GLN A 250 -5.00 -29.89 -1.92
N VAL A 251 -5.74 -30.28 -0.88
CA VAL A 251 -5.43 -31.48 -0.12
C VAL A 251 -6.13 -32.65 -0.81
N GLY A 252 -5.38 -33.67 -1.23
CA GLY A 252 -5.95 -34.88 -1.81
C GLY A 252 -6.97 -35.49 -0.84
N ARG A 253 -8.19 -35.78 -1.31
CA ARG A 253 -9.10 -36.62 -0.54
C ARG A 253 -8.47 -38.02 -0.46
N VAL A 254 -8.30 -38.50 0.77
CA VAL A 254 -8.08 -39.94 1.03
C VAL A 254 -9.38 -40.68 0.70
#